data_AF-A0AAR5PJA6-F1
#
_entry.id   AF-A0AAR5PJA6-F1
#
_cell.length_a   1.000
_cell.length_b   1.000
_cell.length_c   1.000
_cell.angle_alpha   90.00
_cell.angle_beta   90.00
_cell.angle_gamma   90.00
#
_symmetry.space_group_name_H-M   'P 1'
#
loop_
_entity.id
_entity.type
_entity.pdbx_description
1 polymer ?
#
loop_
_entity_poly.entity_id
_entity_poly.type
_entity_poly.pdbx_seq_one_letter_code
_entity_poly.pdbx_strand_id
1 'polypeptide(L)'
;MNSVLKNTNLSKARSAKNDEFYTQYVDIEKEMNAYLEFDSNVFRDKVVLLPCDDPEWSLKKLISTSYAPKNKQGDQSYQPSLFEEKSPQFDSDKSTACGKFFELESDITKDGVVDINDIHWQYLKGDGDFRSDEVKALRDQADIIVTNPPFSLFRDFIAWIME
;
A
#
# COMPACT_ATOMS: atom_id res chain seq x y z
N MET A 1 -38.84 14.92 12.76
CA MET A 1 -38.89 13.48 12.38
C MET A 1 -37.64 13.19 11.56
N ASN A 2 -36.87 12.21 12.02
CA ASN A 2 -35.49 11.96 11.61
C ASN A 2 -35.34 11.53 10.15
N SER A 3 -34.28 12.07 9.55
CA SER A 3 -33.60 11.64 8.34
C SER A 3 -33.32 10.14 8.36
N VAL A 4 -33.87 9.42 7.37
CA VAL A 4 -33.40 8.10 6.96
C VAL A 4 -32.94 8.23 5.52
N LEU A 5 -31.80 8.89 5.32
CA LEU A 5 -31.14 8.93 4.02
C LEU A 5 -30.24 7.70 3.86
N LYS A 6 -30.78 6.74 3.11
CA LYS A 6 -30.10 5.87 2.13
C LYS A 6 -28.83 5.16 2.59
N ASN A 7 -29.03 4.07 3.32
CA ASN A 7 -28.04 3.01 3.50
C ASN A 7 -28.03 1.99 2.32
N THR A 8 -28.54 2.39 1.15
CA THR A 8 -28.80 1.48 0.01
C THR A 8 -27.55 1.16 -0.83
N ASN A 9 -26.52 2.00 -0.77
CA ASN A 9 -25.27 1.77 -1.49
C ASN A 9 -24.37 0.75 -0.77
N LEU A 10 -24.33 0.80 0.57
CA LEU A 10 -23.59 -0.16 1.40
C LEU A 10 -24.18 -1.58 1.33
N SER A 11 -25.50 -1.71 1.19
CA SER A 11 -26.15 -3.02 1.02
C SER A 11 -25.93 -3.64 -0.36
N LYS A 12 -25.78 -2.83 -1.42
CA LYS A 12 -25.49 -3.33 -2.78
C LYS A 12 -24.03 -3.78 -2.92
N ALA A 13 -23.11 -3.11 -2.24
CA ALA A 13 -21.71 -3.51 -2.13
C ALA A 13 -21.52 -4.89 -1.50
N ARG A 14 -22.43 -5.29 -0.59
CA ARG A 14 -22.39 -6.59 0.08
C ARG A 14 -22.84 -7.76 -0.79
N SER A 15 -23.65 -7.51 -1.82
CA SER A 15 -24.27 -8.55 -2.65
C SER A 15 -23.52 -8.88 -3.93
N ALA A 16 -22.63 -8.00 -4.39
CA ALA A 16 -21.68 -8.32 -5.46
C ALA A 16 -20.35 -8.70 -4.81
N LYS A 17 -19.86 -9.92 -5.06
CA LYS A 17 -18.44 -10.27 -4.86
C LYS A 17 -17.58 -9.53 -5.89
N ASN A 18 -17.68 -8.21 -5.92
CA ASN A 18 -16.75 -7.35 -6.62
C ASN A 18 -15.81 -6.84 -5.54
N ASP A 19 -14.74 -7.59 -5.32
CA ASP A 19 -13.64 -7.21 -4.42
C ASP A 19 -12.94 -5.92 -4.88
N GLU A 20 -13.30 -5.39 -6.05
CA GLU A 20 -12.82 -4.13 -6.63
C GLU A 20 -13.83 -2.98 -6.45
N PHE A 21 -14.07 -2.55 -5.21
CA PHE A 21 -14.52 -1.17 -5.01
C PHE A 21 -13.33 -0.26 -5.32
N TYR A 22 -13.22 0.16 -6.57
CA TYR A 22 -12.19 1.10 -7.01
C TYR A 22 -12.39 2.44 -6.33
N THR A 23 -11.55 2.73 -5.33
CA THR A 23 -11.38 4.10 -4.82
C THR A 23 -10.77 4.93 -5.95
N GLN A 24 -11.46 5.97 -6.38
CA GLN A 24 -10.96 6.81 -7.47
C GLN A 24 -9.83 7.70 -6.95
N TYR A 25 -8.86 8.00 -7.81
CA TYR A 25 -7.77 8.93 -7.48
C TYR A 25 -8.29 10.26 -6.93
N VAL A 26 -9.39 10.78 -7.50
CA VAL A 26 -10.02 12.03 -7.03
C VAL A 26 -10.56 11.93 -5.61
N ASP A 27 -10.99 10.75 -5.17
CA ASP A 27 -11.48 10.55 -3.81
C ASP A 27 -10.31 10.45 -2.83
N ILE A 28 -9.21 9.78 -3.22
CA ILE A 28 -7.95 9.75 -2.47
C ILE A 28 -7.39 11.16 -2.32
N GLU A 29 -7.28 11.92 -3.41
CA GLU A 29 -6.76 13.29 -3.40
C GLU A 29 -7.58 14.21 -2.49
N LYS A 30 -8.91 14.12 -2.54
CA LYS A 30 -9.79 14.89 -1.64
C LYS A 30 -9.58 14.52 -0.18
N GLU A 31 -9.46 13.23 0.13
CA GLU A 31 -9.24 12.78 1.51
C GLU A 31 -7.87 13.24 2.02
N MET A 32 -6.81 13.07 1.24
CA MET A 32 -5.46 13.52 1.59
C MET A 32 -5.40 15.04 1.80
N ASN A 33 -6.05 15.81 0.92
CA ASN A 33 -6.16 17.26 1.08
C ASN A 33 -6.94 17.63 2.34
N ALA A 34 -8.02 16.93 2.68
CA ALA A 34 -8.77 17.20 3.90
C ALA A 34 -7.92 17.00 5.18
N TYR A 35 -7.07 15.96 5.22
CA TYR A 35 -6.14 15.77 6.34
C TYR A 35 -5.09 16.90 6.40
N LEU A 36 -4.54 17.29 5.26
CA LEU A 36 -3.54 18.37 5.17
C LEU A 36 -4.13 19.76 5.48
N GLU A 37 -5.39 20.01 5.10
CA GLU A 37 -6.13 21.24 5.43
C GLU A 37 -6.44 21.32 6.93
N PHE A 38 -6.75 20.18 7.55
CA PHE A 38 -6.97 20.10 9.00
C PHE A 38 -5.68 20.30 9.78
N ASP A 39 -4.61 19.60 9.38
CA ASP A 39 -3.26 19.78 9.93
C ASP A 39 -2.19 19.58 8.85
N SER A 40 -1.57 20.69 8.45
CA SER A 40 -0.47 20.70 7.47
C SER A 40 0.76 19.87 7.88
N ASN A 41 0.88 19.49 9.16
CA ASN A 41 1.96 18.68 9.69
C ASN A 41 1.53 17.24 10.02
N VAL A 42 0.33 16.81 9.62
CA VAL A 42 -0.21 15.47 9.96
C VAL A 42 0.74 14.32 9.61
N PHE A 43 1.52 14.45 8.52
CA PHE A 43 2.52 13.45 8.09
C PHE A 43 3.97 13.84 8.43
N ARG A 44 4.21 15.01 9.02
CA ARG A 44 5.56 15.49 9.32
C ARG A 44 6.17 14.64 10.43
N ASP A 45 7.40 14.18 10.21
CA ASP A 45 8.18 13.35 11.14
C ASP A 45 7.44 12.06 11.55
N LYS A 46 6.53 11.58 10.68
CA LYS A 46 5.78 10.34 10.84
C LYS A 46 6.28 9.23 9.92
N VAL A 47 6.21 8.00 10.41
CA VAL A 47 6.40 6.80 9.58
C VAL A 47 5.04 6.38 9.01
N VAL A 48 4.92 6.38 7.68
CA VAL A 48 3.70 5.99 6.97
C VAL A 48 3.90 4.63 6.30
N LEU A 49 3.06 3.66 6.65
CA LEU A 49 3.01 2.34 6.06
C LEU A 49 1.85 2.23 5.06
N LEU A 50 2.14 1.77 3.84
CA LEU A 50 1.20 1.62 2.74
C LEU A 50 1.25 0.18 2.21
N PRO A 51 0.58 -0.76 2.89
CA PRO A 51 0.48 -2.12 2.40
C PRO A 51 -0.36 -2.12 1.11
N CYS A 52 0.24 -2.50 -0.02
CA CYS A 52 -0.38 -2.41 -1.34
C CYS A 52 0.10 -3.52 -2.26
N ASP A 53 -0.83 -4.23 -2.91
CA ASP A 53 -0.54 -5.37 -3.80
C ASP A 53 0.35 -5.01 -5.01
N ASP A 54 0.39 -3.74 -5.41
CA ASP A 54 1.24 -3.23 -6.48
C ASP A 54 1.83 -1.85 -6.12
N PRO A 55 3.14 -1.75 -5.86
CA PRO A 55 3.79 -0.55 -5.35
C PRO A 55 4.26 0.38 -6.49
N GLU A 56 4.15 -0.04 -7.75
CA GLU A 56 4.79 0.66 -8.88
C GLU A 56 4.12 1.99 -9.27
N TRP A 57 3.04 2.40 -8.60
CA TRP A 57 2.29 3.62 -8.95
C TRP A 57 1.89 4.55 -7.78
N SER A 58 2.59 4.64 -6.65
CA SER A 58 2.13 5.57 -5.57
C SER A 58 3.23 6.19 -4.68
N LEU A 59 3.59 7.45 -5.02
CA LEU A 59 3.91 8.65 -4.22
C LEU A 59 4.82 8.65 -2.96
N LYS A 60 5.29 9.88 -2.65
CA LYS A 60 6.40 10.28 -1.75
C LYS A 60 6.23 9.89 -0.28
N LYS A 61 7.30 9.26 0.24
CA LYS A 61 7.59 8.79 1.60
C LYS A 61 6.70 7.64 2.07
N LEU A 62 7.22 6.43 1.91
CA LEU A 62 6.42 5.23 1.78
C LEU A 62 7.21 4.05 2.31
N ILE A 63 6.65 3.29 3.27
CA ILE A 63 6.92 1.86 3.34
C ILE A 63 5.83 1.17 2.52
N SER A 64 6.16 0.56 1.38
CA SER A 64 5.17 -0.22 0.61
C SER A 64 5.58 -1.68 0.50
N THR A 65 4.63 -2.57 0.78
CA THR A 65 4.80 -4.02 0.68
C THR A 65 3.88 -4.58 -0.39
N SER A 66 4.43 -5.24 -1.41
CA SER A 66 3.65 -5.90 -2.47
C SER A 66 3.54 -7.39 -2.30
N TYR A 67 2.40 -7.98 -2.68
CA TYR A 67 2.25 -9.42 -2.74
C TYR A 67 3.04 -10.03 -3.90
N ALA A 68 3.64 -11.19 -3.66
CA ALA A 68 4.27 -12.00 -4.69
C ALA A 68 3.28 -12.33 -5.83
N PRO A 69 3.64 -12.11 -7.10
CA PRO A 69 2.76 -12.32 -8.25
C PRO A 69 2.16 -13.74 -8.32
N LYS A 70 2.89 -14.77 -7.88
CA LYS A 70 2.41 -16.17 -7.88
C LYS A 70 1.23 -16.43 -6.95
N ASN A 71 1.02 -15.57 -5.94
CA ASN A 71 -0.08 -15.71 -4.99
C ASN A 71 -1.31 -14.87 -5.39
N LYS A 72 -1.24 -14.08 -6.48
CA LYS A 72 -2.41 -13.41 -7.07
C LYS A 72 -3.27 -14.45 -7.80
N GLN A 73 -4.56 -14.54 -7.47
CA GLN A 73 -5.48 -15.45 -8.17
C GLN A 73 -5.71 -14.97 -9.60
N GLY A 74 -5.16 -15.71 -10.57
CA GLY A 74 -5.30 -15.44 -12.00
C GLY A 74 -3.97 -15.63 -12.70
N ASP A 75 -3.95 -16.43 -13.76
CA ASP A 75 -2.77 -16.70 -14.60
C ASP A 75 -2.40 -15.44 -15.41
N GLN A 76 -1.93 -14.40 -14.72
CA GLN A 76 -1.38 -13.20 -15.33
C GLN A 76 0.12 -13.43 -15.47
N SER A 77 0.62 -13.43 -16.71
CA SER A 77 2.06 -13.46 -16.96
C SER A 77 2.68 -12.25 -16.27
N TYR A 78 3.43 -12.50 -15.21
CA TYR A 78 4.14 -11.46 -14.49
C TYR A 78 5.17 -10.82 -15.43
N GLN A 79 5.05 -9.51 -15.62
CA GLN A 79 6.05 -8.71 -16.33
C GLN A 79 6.66 -7.74 -15.32
N PRO A 80 7.94 -7.91 -14.95
CA PRO A 80 8.62 -6.95 -14.09
C PRO A 80 8.72 -5.59 -14.80
N SER A 81 8.66 -4.49 -14.06
CA SER A 81 8.85 -3.16 -14.66
C SER A 81 10.28 -2.93 -15.09
N LEU A 82 10.47 -1.98 -16.01
CA LEU A 82 11.80 -1.48 -16.38
C LEU A 82 12.57 -0.88 -15.20
N PHE A 83 11.87 -0.43 -14.16
CA PHE A 83 12.50 0.02 -12.92
C PHE A 83 13.10 -1.17 -12.14
N GLU A 84 12.35 -2.27 -12.08
CA GLU A 84 12.80 -3.49 -11.42
C GLU A 84 13.91 -4.19 -12.19
N GLU A 85 13.75 -4.45 -13.49
CA GLU A 85 14.72 -5.17 -14.33
C GLU A 85 16.10 -4.48 -14.38
N LYS A 86 16.14 -3.15 -14.26
CA LYS A 86 17.38 -2.37 -14.27
C LYS A 86 18.05 -2.29 -12.90
N SER A 87 17.40 -2.79 -11.85
CA SER A 87 17.95 -2.75 -10.50
C SER A 87 19.06 -3.81 -10.34
N PRO A 88 20.21 -3.48 -9.73
CA PRO A 88 21.30 -4.44 -9.50
C PRO A 88 20.89 -5.68 -8.70
N GLN A 89 19.83 -5.58 -7.90
CA GLN A 89 19.32 -6.64 -7.05
C GLN A 89 18.16 -7.43 -7.68
N PHE A 90 17.82 -7.16 -8.95
CA PHE A 90 16.79 -7.91 -9.66
C PHE A 90 17.12 -9.41 -9.69
N ASP A 91 16.10 -10.22 -9.48
CA ASP A 91 16.20 -11.67 -9.41
C ASP A 91 14.85 -12.23 -9.86
N SER A 92 14.82 -12.86 -11.04
CA SER A 92 13.57 -13.33 -11.65
C SER A 92 12.82 -14.34 -10.79
N ASP A 93 13.55 -15.17 -10.03
CA ASP A 93 12.95 -16.19 -9.19
C ASP A 93 12.28 -15.55 -7.98
N LYS A 94 12.99 -14.63 -7.31
CA LYS A 94 12.44 -13.88 -6.16
C LYS A 94 11.35 -12.91 -6.56
N SER A 95 11.44 -12.28 -7.72
CA SER A 95 10.45 -11.35 -8.24
C SER A 95 9.05 -11.99 -8.34
N THR A 96 8.98 -13.31 -8.54
CA THR A 96 7.72 -14.05 -8.56
C THR A 96 7.29 -14.63 -7.21
N ALA A 97 8.20 -14.78 -6.25
CA ALA A 97 8.01 -15.55 -5.02
C ALA A 97 8.03 -14.72 -3.73
N CYS A 98 8.68 -13.55 -3.76
CA CYS A 98 8.85 -12.66 -2.63
C CYS A 98 8.04 -11.40 -2.82
N GLY A 99 7.53 -10.86 -1.72
CA GLY A 99 7.01 -9.51 -1.71
C GLY A 99 8.13 -8.49 -1.89
N LYS A 100 7.79 -7.25 -2.21
CA LYS A 100 8.76 -6.15 -2.35
C LYS A 100 8.51 -5.13 -1.26
N PHE A 101 9.58 -4.62 -0.64
CA PHE A 101 9.57 -3.53 0.32
C PHE A 101 10.20 -2.30 -0.33
N PHE A 102 9.49 -1.17 -0.31
CA PHE A 102 9.98 0.13 -0.76
C PHE A 102 10.11 1.04 0.44
N GLU A 103 11.18 1.81 0.52
CA GLU A 103 11.47 2.74 1.59
C GLU A 103 11.96 4.06 1.01
N LEU A 104 11.46 5.16 1.57
CA LEU A 104 11.94 6.50 1.29
C LEU A 104 12.17 7.21 2.63
N GLU A 105 13.42 7.31 3.06
CA GLU A 105 13.76 7.87 4.37
C GLU A 105 14.29 9.31 4.25
N SER A 106 15.21 9.52 3.30
CA SER A 106 16.01 10.74 3.15
C SER A 106 16.40 10.99 1.69
N ASP A 107 16.94 12.17 1.41
CA ASP A 107 17.51 12.53 0.11
C ASP A 107 18.81 11.74 -0.15
N ILE A 108 18.69 10.67 -0.94
CA ILE A 108 19.79 9.77 -1.32
C ILE A 108 20.56 10.36 -2.51
N THR A 109 19.85 11.02 -3.43
CA THR A 109 20.40 11.65 -4.63
C THR A 109 21.25 12.89 -4.32
N LYS A 110 21.06 13.47 -3.13
CA LYS A 110 21.73 14.68 -2.61
C LYS A 110 21.41 15.93 -3.42
N ASP A 111 20.22 16.01 -3.99
CA ASP A 111 19.77 17.16 -4.78
C ASP A 111 19.04 18.23 -3.93
N GLY A 112 18.83 17.95 -2.63
CA GLY A 112 18.15 18.79 -1.67
C GLY A 112 16.65 18.55 -1.58
N VAL A 113 16.09 17.59 -2.32
CA VAL A 113 14.66 17.29 -2.41
C VAL A 113 14.41 15.80 -2.23
N VAL A 114 13.67 15.42 -1.19
CA VAL A 114 13.22 14.03 -1.03
C VAL A 114 12.10 13.73 -2.04
N ASP A 115 12.36 12.85 -3.01
CA ASP A 115 11.38 12.46 -4.02
C ASP A 115 11.43 10.97 -4.43
N ILE A 116 10.74 10.63 -5.52
CA ILE A 116 10.64 9.25 -6.00
C ILE A 116 11.98 8.65 -6.43
N ASN A 117 12.96 9.49 -6.76
CA ASN A 117 14.30 9.06 -7.16
C ASN A 117 15.14 8.59 -5.97
N ASP A 118 14.73 8.94 -4.75
CA ASP A 118 15.35 8.51 -3.51
C ASP A 118 14.71 7.23 -2.93
N ILE A 119 13.75 6.62 -3.63
CA ILE A 119 13.12 5.38 -3.20
C ILE A 119 14.14 4.24 -3.29
N HIS A 120 14.45 3.64 -2.15
CA HIS A 120 15.12 2.35 -2.08
C HIS A 120 14.07 1.23 -2.09
N TRP A 121 14.40 0.08 -2.67
CA TRP A 121 13.54 -1.10 -2.54
C TRP A 121 14.39 -2.34 -2.26
N GLN A 122 13.78 -3.41 -1.80
CA GLN A 122 14.38 -4.74 -1.62
C GLN A 122 13.28 -5.82 -1.59
N TYR A 123 13.65 -7.09 -1.71
CA TYR A 123 12.71 -8.19 -1.50
C TYR A 123 12.45 -8.41 0.00
N LEU A 124 11.20 -8.68 0.35
CA LEU A 124 10.82 -9.29 1.61
C LEU A 124 11.30 -10.76 1.65
N LYS A 125 11.38 -11.34 2.85
CA LYS A 125 11.75 -12.75 3.00
C LYS A 125 10.60 -13.67 2.58
N GLY A 126 9.38 -13.26 2.89
CA GLY A 126 8.13 -13.92 2.53
C GLY A 126 7.47 -13.27 1.32
N ASP A 127 6.19 -13.59 1.15
CA ASP A 127 5.38 -13.21 -0.01
C ASP A 127 4.73 -11.83 0.11
N GLY A 128 4.89 -11.15 1.25
CA GLY A 128 4.27 -9.84 1.52
C GLY A 128 2.89 -9.90 2.18
N ASP A 129 2.40 -11.06 2.62
CA ASP A 129 1.16 -11.12 3.42
C ASP A 129 1.31 -10.27 4.68
N PHE A 130 0.35 -9.38 4.93
CA PHE A 130 0.34 -8.51 6.09
C PHE A 130 0.38 -9.29 7.42
N ARG A 131 -0.09 -10.54 7.43
CA ARG A 131 -0.06 -11.42 8.59
C ARG A 131 1.33 -11.97 8.91
N SER A 132 2.32 -11.79 8.04
CA SER A 132 3.69 -12.24 8.27
C SER A 132 4.38 -11.43 9.37
N ASP A 133 5.32 -12.06 10.09
CA ASP A 133 6.06 -11.40 11.17
C ASP A 133 6.87 -10.19 10.67
N GLU A 134 7.40 -10.25 9.44
CA GLU A 134 8.14 -9.14 8.86
C GLU A 134 7.26 -7.93 8.54
N VAL A 135 6.02 -8.13 8.05
CA VAL A 135 5.10 -7.02 7.79
C VAL A 135 4.46 -6.52 9.09
N LYS A 136 4.23 -7.39 10.09
CA LYS A 136 3.86 -6.96 11.46
C LYS A 136 4.94 -6.07 12.09
N ALA A 137 6.21 -6.42 11.93
CA ALA A 137 7.29 -5.58 12.42
C ALA A 137 7.33 -4.19 11.75
N LEU A 138 6.93 -4.08 10.48
CA LEU A 138 6.77 -2.78 9.80
C LEU A 138 5.56 -2.01 10.33
N ARG A 139 4.44 -2.69 10.56
CA ARG A 139 3.23 -2.11 11.20
C ARG A 139 3.56 -1.51 12.56
N ASP A 140 4.29 -2.24 13.39
CA ASP A 140 4.61 -1.82 14.76
C ASP A 140 5.52 -0.57 14.80
N GLN A 141 6.20 -0.27 13.69
CA GLN A 141 7.02 0.95 13.52
C GLN A 141 6.23 2.13 12.92
N ALA A 142 5.04 1.88 12.37
CA ALA A 142 4.28 2.88 11.65
C ALA A 142 3.47 3.77 12.61
N ASP A 143 3.53 5.09 12.38
CA ASP A 143 2.63 6.05 13.02
C ASP A 143 1.27 6.09 12.33
N ILE A 144 1.27 5.91 11.00
CA ILE A 144 0.11 6.04 10.13
C ILE A 144 0.09 4.87 9.16
N ILE A 145 -1.07 4.25 8.99
CA ILE A 145 -1.30 3.23 7.96
C ILE A 145 -2.30 3.79 6.98
N VAL A 146 -1.91 3.90 5.70
CA VAL A 146 -2.79 4.34 4.62
C VAL A 146 -3.04 3.15 3.70
N THR A 147 -4.29 2.72 3.58
CA THR A 147 -4.63 1.54 2.80
C THR A 147 -6.08 1.58 2.31
N ASN A 148 -6.37 0.76 1.30
CA ASN A 148 -7.70 0.44 0.83
C ASN A 148 -7.80 -1.08 0.68
N PRO A 149 -7.95 -1.84 1.78
CA PRO A 149 -7.90 -3.29 1.71
C PRO A 149 -9.15 -3.81 1.00
N PRO A 150 -9.06 -4.95 0.28
CA PRO A 150 -10.23 -5.56 -0.34
C PRO A 150 -11.27 -5.86 0.73
N PHE A 151 -12.55 -5.67 0.38
CA PHE A 151 -13.65 -5.77 1.35
C PHE A 151 -13.70 -7.14 2.06
N SER A 152 -13.31 -8.20 1.35
CA SER A 152 -13.18 -9.56 1.88
C SER A 152 -12.14 -9.68 3.00
N LEU A 153 -11.06 -8.91 2.96
CA LEU A 153 -9.99 -8.89 3.97
C LEU A 153 -10.14 -7.77 5.00
N PHE A 154 -11.09 -6.84 4.83
CA PHE A 154 -11.23 -5.67 5.69
C PHE A 154 -11.26 -6.00 7.19
N ARG A 155 -12.02 -7.03 7.60
CA ARG A 155 -12.13 -7.42 9.02
C ARG A 155 -10.81 -7.96 9.57
N ASP A 156 -10.16 -8.81 8.80
CA ASP A 156 -8.86 -9.38 9.16
C ASP A 156 -7.80 -8.27 9.24
N PHE A 157 -7.85 -7.31 8.31
CA PHE A 157 -6.94 -6.19 8.26
C PHE A 157 -7.13 -5.24 9.45
N ILE A 158 -8.37 -4.93 9.85
CA ILE A 158 -8.64 -4.13 11.06
C ILE A 158 -8.19 -4.87 12.31
N ALA A 159 -8.46 -6.18 12.42
CA ALA A 159 -7.97 -6.96 13.54
C ALA A 159 -6.44 -6.91 13.61
N TRP A 160 -5.77 -7.03 12.46
CA TRP A 160 -4.33 -6.91 12.33
C TRP A 160 -3.78 -5.54 12.72
N ILE A 161 -4.44 -4.42 12.39
CA ILE A 161 -4.00 -3.09 12.84
C ILE A 161 -4.07 -2.97 14.38
N MET A 162 -5.00 -3.70 15.01
CA MET A 162 -5.33 -3.57 16.44
C MET A 162 -4.61 -4.57 17.35
N GLU A 163 -3.77 -5.44 16.79
CA GLU A 163 -2.91 -6.34 17.58
C GLU A 163 -1.84 -5.57 18.37
#